data_AF-A0AAE0FAD1-F1
#
_entry.id   AF-A0AAE0FAD1-F1
#
_cell.length_a   1.000
_cell.length_b   1.000
_cell.length_c   1.000
_cell.angle_alpha   90.00
_cell.angle_beta   90.00
_cell.angle_gamma   90.00
#
_symmetry.space_group_name_H-M   'P 1'
#
loop_
_entity.id
_entity.type
_entity.pdbx_description
1 polymer ?
#
loop_
_entity_poly.entity_id
_entity_poly.type
_entity_poly.pdbx_seq_one_letter_code
_entity_poly.pdbx_strand_id
1 'polypeptide(L)'
;MFRSFATVIIFLTNVVFIKGIYTDRHQPLRAVKPRVLRESTNPHRRTSEDGSWGDPGYNITVNVTEPINDGDTVAVTVTVDNPLSTHWVAAYSPADTDIHATAPIKYAVISEVQPSYLDTGEAVLKFNLVCMRASYAFLLYTNYSWTQMGNWSAHRWDDDLGAAEAVAKSSVVNFRKPFAPNKIRTHISLTRTSEYSRVITYHYLAIIWSSGYDITHRHAVEWWEGGYSDKVTPQEKYPYTYIYTEAEMCDEPATTEGYRSTGNVHAARLPLPATGRLDYRVISNSASPSLPPAYARLHGIAPVALESSGCRRGRCARNAWWNEGPVPVKFLALFGGLSS
;
A
#
# COMPACT_ATOMS: atom_id res chain seq x y z
N MET A 1 2.75 -62.95 38.68
CA MET A 1 2.99 -61.56 39.15
C MET A 1 2.79 -60.65 37.95
N PHE A 2 1.58 -60.21 37.58
CA PHE A 2 0.69 -59.21 38.18
C PHE A 2 1.28 -57.79 38.35
N ARG A 3 0.76 -56.88 37.50
CA ARG A 3 0.47 -55.43 37.59
C ARG A 3 0.97 -54.74 36.30
N SER A 4 0.17 -54.41 35.28
CA SER A 4 -1.15 -53.74 35.13
C SER A 4 -1.19 -52.27 35.55
N PHE A 5 -1.85 -51.48 34.68
CA PHE A 5 -2.23 -50.05 34.70
C PHE A 5 -1.15 -49.05 34.21
N ALA A 6 -1.41 -48.09 33.31
CA ALA A 6 -2.65 -47.63 32.70
C ALA A 6 -2.40 -46.97 31.33
N THR A 7 -3.36 -47.18 30.43
CA THR A 7 -3.62 -46.40 29.23
C THR A 7 -3.83 -44.93 29.56
N VAL A 8 -3.14 -44.03 28.85
CA VAL A 8 -3.52 -42.62 28.72
C VAL A 8 -3.71 -42.34 27.24
N ILE A 9 -4.98 -42.35 26.84
CA ILE A 9 -5.45 -41.75 25.58
C ILE A 9 -5.64 -40.27 25.86
N ILE A 10 -4.83 -39.42 25.21
CA ILE A 10 -5.15 -38.01 25.04
C ILE A 10 -5.31 -37.79 23.54
N PHE A 11 -6.57 -37.82 23.09
CA PHE A 11 -6.99 -37.00 21.97
C PHE A 11 -6.89 -35.55 22.42
N LEU A 12 -6.24 -34.69 21.64
CA LEU A 12 -6.69 -33.33 21.39
C LEU A 12 -5.83 -32.69 20.30
N THR A 13 -6.51 -32.45 19.17
CA THR A 13 -6.37 -31.33 18.24
C THR A 13 -5.05 -31.14 17.50
N ASN A 14 -5.12 -31.48 16.21
CA ASN A 14 -4.43 -30.83 15.10
C ASN A 14 -4.24 -29.32 15.35
N VAL A 15 -3.06 -28.93 15.82
CA VAL A 15 -2.55 -27.59 15.57
C VAL A 15 -1.99 -27.63 14.15
N VAL A 16 -2.87 -27.48 13.17
CA VAL A 16 -2.45 -27.02 11.84
C VAL A 16 -2.00 -25.59 12.07
N PHE A 17 -0.69 -25.41 12.25
CA PHE A 17 -0.06 -24.14 11.98
C PHE A 17 -0.40 -23.79 10.53
N ILE A 18 -1.40 -22.94 10.31
CA ILE A 18 -1.60 -22.27 9.03
C ILE A 18 -0.41 -21.31 8.90
N LYS A 19 0.71 -21.88 8.46
CA LYS A 19 1.89 -21.15 8.01
C LYS A 19 1.62 -20.70 6.57
N GLY A 20 0.52 -19.98 6.38
CA GLY A 20 0.23 -19.24 5.16
C GLY A 20 0.99 -17.93 5.21
N ILE A 21 2.32 -18.00 5.09
CA ILE A 21 3.14 -16.81 4.84
C ILE A 21 2.73 -16.33 3.45
N TYR A 22 1.93 -15.27 3.45
CA TYR A 22 1.47 -14.52 2.29
C TYR A 22 2.68 -14.13 1.43
N THR A 23 2.86 -14.78 0.29
CA THR A 23 3.78 -14.28 -0.73
C THR A 23 2.97 -13.44 -1.68
N ASP A 24 3.20 -12.13 -1.62
CA ASP A 24 2.74 -11.11 -2.57
C ASP A 24 3.36 -11.41 -3.96
N ARG A 25 2.89 -12.46 -4.65
CA ARG A 25 3.51 -12.97 -5.89
C ARG A 25 2.99 -12.31 -7.15
N HIS A 26 2.01 -11.41 -7.05
CA HIS A 26 1.15 -11.10 -8.20
C HIS A 26 1.12 -9.61 -8.44
N GLN A 27 2.18 -9.12 -9.09
CA GLN A 27 2.17 -7.78 -9.66
C GLN A 27 1.34 -7.77 -10.95
N PRO A 28 0.22 -7.01 -11.00
CA PRO A 28 -0.73 -7.08 -12.09
C PRO A 28 -0.19 -6.58 -13.43
N LEU A 29 0.79 -5.68 -13.43
CA LEU A 29 1.31 -4.98 -14.62
C LEU A 29 1.88 -5.89 -15.72
N ARG A 30 2.14 -7.16 -15.42
CA ARG A 30 2.55 -8.17 -16.42
C ARG A 30 1.52 -9.28 -16.62
N ALA A 31 0.64 -9.51 -15.65
CA ALA A 31 -0.26 -10.65 -15.62
C ALA A 31 -1.66 -10.34 -16.19
N VAL A 32 -2.15 -9.11 -16.01
CA VAL A 32 -3.48 -8.69 -16.46
C VAL A 32 -3.31 -7.68 -17.59
N LYS A 33 -3.94 -7.97 -18.73
CA LYS A 33 -4.03 -7.04 -19.87
C LYS A 33 -5.45 -6.46 -19.93
N PRO A 34 -5.68 -5.21 -19.47
CA PRO A 34 -7.00 -4.60 -19.40
C PRO A 34 -7.78 -4.66 -20.71
N ARG A 35 -7.11 -4.41 -21.85
CA ARG A 35 -7.74 -4.34 -23.18
C ARG A 35 -8.47 -5.61 -23.63
N VAL A 36 -8.16 -6.76 -23.03
CA VAL A 36 -8.78 -8.06 -23.38
C VAL A 36 -9.77 -8.54 -22.33
N LEU A 37 -9.90 -7.83 -21.21
CA LEU A 37 -10.96 -8.08 -20.23
C LEU A 37 -12.32 -7.75 -20.86
N ARG A 38 -13.35 -8.42 -20.38
CA ARG A 38 -14.74 -8.19 -20.75
C ARG A 38 -15.54 -7.82 -19.53
N GLU A 39 -16.57 -7.01 -19.71
CA GLU A 39 -17.63 -6.90 -18.73
C GLU A 39 -18.80 -7.76 -19.20
N SER A 40 -19.43 -8.49 -18.27
CA SER A 40 -20.59 -9.28 -18.63
C SER A 40 -21.71 -8.41 -19.21
N THR A 41 -22.48 -8.99 -20.12
CA THR A 41 -23.68 -8.36 -20.70
C THR A 41 -24.95 -9.09 -20.28
N ASN A 42 -24.92 -9.83 -19.16
CA ASN A 42 -26.04 -10.66 -18.72
C ASN A 42 -27.27 -9.79 -18.39
N PRO A 43 -28.41 -9.96 -19.08
CA PRO A 43 -29.61 -9.14 -18.86
C PRO A 43 -30.27 -9.38 -17.50
N HIS A 44 -29.92 -10.48 -16.83
CA HIS A 44 -30.42 -10.83 -15.50
C HIS A 44 -29.46 -10.42 -14.37
N ARG A 45 -28.46 -9.59 -14.66
CA ARG A 45 -27.57 -9.02 -13.65
C ARG A 45 -28.37 -8.29 -12.57
N ARG A 46 -28.06 -8.58 -11.32
CA ARG A 46 -28.59 -7.86 -10.17
C ARG A 46 -27.69 -6.67 -9.87
N THR A 47 -28.30 -5.51 -9.68
CA THR A 47 -27.62 -4.27 -9.27
C THR A 47 -28.23 -3.80 -7.96
N SER A 48 -27.39 -3.26 -7.09
CA SER A 48 -27.77 -2.74 -5.78
C SER A 48 -27.61 -1.22 -5.75
N GLU A 49 -28.28 -0.55 -4.81
CA GLU A 49 -28.19 0.91 -4.63
C GLU A 49 -26.76 1.39 -4.28
N ASP A 50 -25.95 0.54 -3.66
CA ASP A 50 -24.56 0.81 -3.30
C ASP A 50 -23.57 0.68 -4.48
N GLY A 51 -24.08 0.47 -5.69
CA GLY A 51 -23.30 0.31 -6.92
C GLY A 51 -22.67 -1.07 -7.08
N SER A 52 -22.90 -2.01 -6.15
CA SER A 52 -22.53 -3.40 -6.32
C SER A 52 -23.43 -4.08 -7.37
N TRP A 53 -22.89 -5.08 -8.05
CA TRP A 53 -23.65 -5.87 -9.00
C TRP A 53 -23.10 -7.29 -9.13
N GLY A 54 -23.94 -8.21 -9.60
CA GLY A 54 -23.55 -9.60 -9.80
C GLY A 54 -24.48 -10.33 -10.75
N ASP A 55 -23.88 -11.14 -11.62
CA ASP A 55 -24.60 -12.06 -12.47
C ASP A 55 -25.24 -13.20 -11.63
N PRO A 56 -26.29 -13.87 -12.12
CA PRO A 56 -26.87 -15.03 -11.44
C PRO A 56 -25.80 -16.07 -11.08
N GLY A 57 -25.78 -16.49 -9.81
CA GLY A 57 -24.82 -17.44 -9.28
C GLY A 57 -23.42 -16.89 -8.96
N TYR A 58 -23.21 -15.57 -9.07
CA TYR A 58 -21.98 -14.90 -8.67
C TYR A 58 -22.29 -13.78 -7.68
N ASN A 59 -21.61 -13.78 -6.54
CA ASN A 59 -21.73 -12.74 -5.54
C ASN A 59 -20.35 -12.36 -4.96
N ILE A 60 -20.13 -11.06 -4.77
CA ILE A 60 -18.94 -10.52 -4.13
C ILE A 60 -19.36 -9.40 -3.19
N THR A 61 -18.95 -9.50 -1.92
CA THR A 61 -19.25 -8.52 -0.90
C THR A 61 -17.99 -8.13 -0.14
N VAL A 62 -17.98 -6.91 0.38
CA VAL A 62 -16.93 -6.44 1.28
C VAL A 62 -17.53 -6.26 2.67
N ASN A 63 -16.86 -6.79 3.69
CA ASN A 63 -17.28 -6.62 5.07
C ASN A 63 -16.34 -5.62 5.75
N VAL A 64 -16.70 -4.33 5.68
CA VAL A 64 -15.91 -3.23 6.25
C VAL A 64 -16.82 -2.22 6.94
N THR A 65 -16.33 -1.66 8.04
CA THR A 65 -16.93 -0.48 8.66
C THR A 65 -16.35 0.76 8.00
N GLU A 66 -17.12 1.41 7.13
CA GLU A 66 -16.64 2.59 6.43
C GLU A 66 -16.74 3.87 7.25
N PRO A 67 -15.85 4.86 7.00
CA PRO A 67 -14.68 4.77 6.11
C PRO A 67 -13.44 4.15 6.80
N ILE A 68 -12.61 3.45 6.02
CA ILE A 68 -11.39 2.75 6.48
C ILE A 68 -10.17 3.68 6.59
N ASN A 69 -9.12 3.22 7.29
CA ASN A 69 -7.83 3.90 7.42
C ASN A 69 -6.78 3.36 6.43
N ASP A 70 -5.70 4.11 6.23
CA ASP A 70 -4.54 3.64 5.45
C ASP A 70 -3.89 2.42 6.14
N GLY A 71 -3.71 1.33 5.39
CA GLY A 71 -3.13 0.09 5.89
C GLY A 71 -4.14 -0.92 6.43
N ASP A 72 -5.44 -0.59 6.48
CA ASP A 72 -6.47 -1.51 6.96
C ASP A 72 -6.60 -2.74 6.04
N THR A 73 -6.90 -3.89 6.66
CA THR A 73 -7.20 -5.13 5.97
C THR A 73 -8.69 -5.20 5.66
N VAL A 74 -9.04 -5.37 4.39
CA VAL A 74 -10.41 -5.57 3.91
C VAL A 74 -10.67 -7.04 3.61
N ALA A 75 -11.74 -7.59 4.18
CA ALA A 75 -12.21 -8.93 3.87
C ALA A 75 -13.24 -8.87 2.73
N VAL A 76 -12.95 -9.61 1.66
CA VAL A 76 -13.80 -9.76 0.47
C VAL A 76 -14.36 -11.17 0.48
N THR A 77 -15.67 -11.28 0.63
CA THR A 77 -16.38 -12.56 0.58
C THR A 77 -16.89 -12.81 -0.83
N VAL A 78 -16.63 -14.00 -1.35
CA VAL A 78 -17.08 -14.45 -2.67
C VAL A 78 -17.92 -15.70 -2.50
N THR A 79 -19.07 -15.74 -3.17
CA THR A 79 -19.93 -16.92 -3.27
C THR A 79 -20.27 -17.17 -4.73
N VAL A 80 -20.01 -18.39 -5.21
CA VAL A 80 -20.24 -18.79 -6.60
C VAL A 80 -20.86 -20.19 -6.65
N ASP A 81 -21.94 -20.33 -7.43
CA ASP A 81 -22.67 -21.60 -7.55
C ASP A 81 -21.84 -22.71 -8.22
N ASN A 82 -20.99 -22.34 -9.20
CA ASN A 82 -20.11 -23.24 -9.94
C ASN A 82 -18.66 -22.76 -9.85
N PRO A 83 -17.92 -23.05 -8.76
CA PRO A 83 -16.57 -22.55 -8.58
C PRO A 83 -15.60 -23.15 -9.61
N LEU A 84 -14.71 -22.31 -10.13
CA LEU A 84 -13.64 -22.70 -11.06
C LEU A 84 -12.29 -22.30 -10.48
N SER A 85 -11.24 -23.07 -10.79
CA SER A 85 -9.86 -22.74 -10.40
C SER A 85 -9.32 -21.49 -11.09
N THR A 86 -9.99 -21.03 -12.15
CA THR A 86 -9.66 -19.82 -12.90
C THR A 86 -10.38 -18.58 -12.37
N HIS A 87 -11.20 -18.68 -11.32
CA HIS A 87 -11.82 -17.52 -10.72
C HIS A 87 -10.81 -16.68 -9.94
N TRP A 88 -10.89 -15.36 -10.12
CA TRP A 88 -9.98 -14.43 -9.48
C TRP A 88 -10.68 -13.12 -9.13
N VAL A 89 -10.17 -12.45 -8.11
CA VAL A 89 -10.67 -11.15 -7.66
C VAL A 89 -9.62 -10.10 -7.93
N ALA A 90 -10.02 -8.97 -8.49
CA ALA A 90 -9.18 -7.82 -8.76
C ALA A 90 -9.60 -6.64 -7.87
N ALA A 91 -8.64 -5.93 -7.29
CA ALA A 91 -8.87 -4.69 -6.58
C ALA A 91 -8.57 -3.50 -7.51
N TYR A 92 -9.57 -2.68 -7.79
CA TYR A 92 -9.44 -1.46 -8.59
C TYR A 92 -9.50 -0.24 -7.71
N SER A 93 -8.71 0.76 -8.07
CA SER A 93 -8.76 2.11 -7.51
C SER A 93 -8.48 3.06 -8.68
N PRO A 94 -9.18 4.19 -8.88
CA PRO A 94 -10.50 4.48 -8.32
C PRO A 94 -11.51 3.34 -8.53
N ALA A 95 -12.58 3.33 -7.73
CA ALA A 95 -13.59 2.27 -7.76
C ALA A 95 -14.42 2.22 -9.06
N ASP A 96 -14.45 3.31 -9.81
CA ASP A 96 -15.18 3.54 -11.06
C ASP A 96 -14.28 3.54 -12.30
N THR A 97 -13.02 3.09 -12.15
CA THR A 97 -12.08 3.04 -13.28
C THR A 97 -12.59 2.14 -14.40
N ASP A 98 -12.29 2.51 -15.65
CA ASP A 98 -12.50 1.65 -16.81
C ASP A 98 -11.56 0.44 -16.76
N ILE A 99 -12.15 -0.75 -16.65
CA ILE A 99 -11.43 -2.02 -16.54
C ILE A 99 -10.72 -2.41 -17.85
N HIS A 100 -11.07 -1.79 -18.97
CA HIS A 100 -10.41 -2.01 -20.27
C HIS A 100 -9.18 -1.13 -20.45
N ALA A 101 -9.08 -0.05 -19.68
CA ALA A 101 -8.03 0.94 -19.80
C ALA A 101 -7.06 0.93 -18.60
N THR A 102 -7.44 0.35 -17.47
CA THR A 102 -6.65 0.45 -16.23
C THR A 102 -6.33 -0.93 -15.68
N ALA A 103 -5.06 -1.20 -15.35
CA ALA A 103 -4.66 -2.41 -14.66
C ALA A 103 -5.12 -2.37 -13.19
N PRO A 104 -5.60 -3.48 -12.61
CA PRO A 104 -5.96 -3.53 -11.20
C PRO A 104 -4.75 -3.21 -10.32
N ILE A 105 -4.99 -2.74 -9.09
CA ILE A 105 -3.95 -2.49 -8.09
C ILE A 105 -3.32 -3.80 -7.62
N LYS A 106 -4.18 -4.80 -7.38
CA LYS A 106 -3.82 -6.14 -6.92
C LYS A 106 -4.84 -7.13 -7.45
N TYR A 107 -4.47 -8.40 -7.51
CA TYR A 107 -5.42 -9.48 -7.77
C TYR A 107 -5.08 -10.72 -6.95
N ALA A 108 -6.03 -11.64 -6.84
CA ALA A 108 -5.84 -12.93 -6.19
C ALA A 108 -6.66 -14.01 -6.92
N VAL A 109 -6.01 -15.11 -7.26
CA VAL A 109 -6.70 -16.33 -7.74
C VAL A 109 -7.32 -17.03 -6.53
N ILE A 110 -8.64 -17.24 -6.57
CA ILE A 110 -9.39 -17.62 -5.37
C ILE A 110 -8.95 -19.00 -4.85
N SER A 111 -8.83 -19.99 -5.73
CA SER A 111 -8.45 -21.35 -5.36
C SER A 111 -7.02 -21.48 -4.84
N GLU A 112 -6.13 -20.54 -5.20
CA GLU A 112 -4.76 -20.52 -4.66
C GLU A 112 -4.72 -20.00 -3.23
N VAL A 113 -5.57 -19.02 -2.91
CA VAL A 113 -5.64 -18.41 -1.58
C VAL A 113 -6.51 -19.23 -0.63
N GLN A 114 -7.60 -19.82 -1.14
CA GLN A 114 -8.54 -20.64 -0.38
C GLN A 114 -8.92 -21.89 -1.19
N PRO A 115 -8.15 -23.00 -1.07
CA PRO A 115 -8.37 -24.21 -1.86
C PRO A 115 -9.76 -24.83 -1.72
N SER A 116 -10.39 -24.72 -0.53
CA SER A 116 -11.75 -25.23 -0.28
C SER A 116 -12.82 -24.55 -1.12
N TYR A 117 -12.52 -23.42 -1.75
CA TYR A 117 -13.42 -22.72 -2.67
C TYR A 117 -13.94 -23.62 -3.80
N LEU A 118 -13.11 -24.54 -4.30
CA LEU A 118 -13.50 -25.45 -5.38
C LEU A 118 -14.59 -26.45 -4.96
N ASP A 119 -14.67 -26.74 -3.67
CA ASP A 119 -15.67 -27.66 -3.12
C ASP A 119 -16.92 -26.93 -2.62
N THR A 120 -16.74 -25.71 -2.08
CA THR A 120 -17.81 -24.98 -1.38
C THR A 120 -18.46 -23.87 -2.19
N GLY A 121 -17.78 -23.35 -3.22
CA GLY A 121 -18.20 -22.11 -3.88
C GLY A 121 -17.95 -20.85 -3.06
N GLU A 122 -17.38 -20.96 -1.86
CA GLU A 122 -17.25 -19.86 -0.90
C GLU A 122 -15.79 -19.56 -0.55
N ALA A 123 -15.43 -18.27 -0.60
CA ALA A 123 -14.10 -17.79 -0.24
C ALA A 123 -14.12 -16.48 0.53
N VAL A 124 -13.14 -16.29 1.42
CA VAL A 124 -12.87 -15.00 2.08
C VAL A 124 -11.43 -14.60 1.81
N LEU A 125 -11.25 -13.57 0.97
CA LEU A 125 -9.95 -13.03 0.60
C LEU A 125 -9.65 -11.79 1.44
N LYS A 126 -8.42 -11.67 1.95
CA LYS A 126 -7.98 -10.53 2.78
C LYS A 126 -7.00 -9.67 2.01
N PHE A 127 -7.36 -8.41 1.77
CA PHE A 127 -6.52 -7.44 1.08
C PHE A 127 -6.06 -6.35 2.03
N ASN A 128 -4.74 -6.18 2.17
CA ASN A 128 -4.17 -5.01 2.84
C ASN A 128 -4.20 -3.84 1.86
N LEU A 129 -5.10 -2.89 2.13
CA LEU A 129 -5.28 -1.71 1.29
C LEU A 129 -4.44 -0.56 1.78
N VAL A 130 -3.87 0.16 0.83
CA VAL A 130 -3.12 1.38 1.07
C VAL A 130 -3.93 2.51 0.45
N CYS A 131 -4.05 3.62 1.16
CA CYS A 131 -4.68 4.82 0.64
C CYS A 131 -3.84 5.36 -0.53
N MET A 132 -4.39 5.25 -1.75
CA MET A 132 -3.78 5.75 -2.99
C MET A 132 -4.53 6.98 -3.55
N ARG A 133 -5.24 7.72 -2.68
CA ARG A 133 -6.03 8.92 -2.98
C ARG A 133 -7.35 8.71 -3.70
N ALA A 134 -7.77 7.46 -3.86
CA ALA A 134 -9.08 7.12 -4.40
C ALA A 134 -9.70 5.96 -3.61
N SER A 135 -10.99 5.74 -3.82
CA SER A 135 -11.72 4.59 -3.30
C SER A 135 -11.28 3.29 -3.97
N TYR A 136 -11.72 2.15 -3.43
CA TYR A 136 -11.54 0.84 -4.01
C TYR A 136 -12.88 0.19 -4.37
N ALA A 137 -12.88 -0.64 -5.41
CA ALA A 137 -13.89 -1.67 -5.64
C ALA A 137 -13.24 -2.98 -6.03
N PHE A 138 -13.89 -4.09 -5.73
CA PHE A 138 -13.42 -5.42 -6.07
C PHE A 138 -14.29 -6.00 -7.17
N LEU A 139 -13.66 -6.57 -8.18
CA LEU A 139 -14.36 -7.25 -9.27
C LEU A 139 -14.01 -8.73 -9.25
N LEU A 140 -15.02 -9.57 -9.37
CA LEU A 140 -14.89 -11.01 -9.57
C LEU A 140 -14.87 -11.30 -11.07
N TYR A 141 -13.85 -12.04 -11.48
CA TYR A 141 -13.66 -12.45 -12.85
C TYR A 141 -13.77 -13.97 -13.00
N THR A 142 -14.30 -14.38 -14.15
CA THR A 142 -14.23 -15.74 -14.63
C THR A 142 -13.58 -15.78 -16.01
N ASN A 143 -12.80 -16.81 -16.29
CA ASN A 143 -12.27 -17.04 -17.65
C ASN A 143 -13.17 -17.99 -18.47
N TYR A 144 -14.37 -18.29 -17.97
CA TYR A 144 -15.32 -19.16 -18.63
C TYR A 144 -16.10 -18.41 -19.72
N SER A 145 -15.55 -18.37 -20.93
CA SER A 145 -16.32 -17.94 -22.11
C SER A 145 -16.85 -19.15 -22.87
N TRP A 146 -18.16 -19.17 -23.14
CA TRP A 146 -18.85 -20.15 -23.99
C TRP A 146 -18.22 -20.28 -25.41
N THR A 147 -17.48 -19.25 -25.85
CA THR A 147 -16.72 -19.29 -27.13
C THR A 147 -15.42 -20.11 -27.09
N GLN A 148 -14.90 -20.45 -25.91
CA GLN A 148 -13.67 -21.27 -25.76
C GLN A 148 -13.93 -22.78 -25.75
N MET A 149 -15.19 -23.23 -25.77
CA MET A 149 -15.55 -24.66 -25.85
C MET A 149 -15.13 -25.32 -27.19
N GLY A 150 -14.64 -24.56 -28.16
CA GLY A 150 -14.27 -25.05 -29.49
C GLY A 150 -12.78 -25.28 -29.76
N ASN A 151 -11.85 -24.90 -28.86
CA ASN A 151 -10.41 -24.97 -29.20
C ASN A 151 -9.52 -25.28 -27.99
N TRP A 152 -9.51 -26.56 -27.60
CA TRP A 152 -8.79 -27.14 -26.44
C TRP A 152 -7.24 -27.11 -26.54
N SER A 153 -6.64 -26.47 -27.55
CA SER A 153 -5.23 -26.69 -27.89
C SER A 153 -4.23 -25.63 -27.43
N ALA A 154 -4.63 -24.64 -26.60
CA ALA A 154 -3.76 -23.48 -26.33
C ALA A 154 -3.66 -23.02 -24.85
N HIS A 155 -3.86 -23.90 -23.86
CA HIS A 155 -3.60 -23.54 -22.47
C HIS A 155 -2.09 -23.47 -22.18
N ARG A 156 -1.53 -22.28 -22.29
CA ARG A 156 -0.22 -21.91 -21.75
C ARG A 156 -0.47 -21.03 -20.53
N TRP A 157 0.06 -21.43 -19.38
CA TRP A 157 -0.13 -20.81 -18.05
C TRP A 157 0.14 -19.29 -17.94
N ASP A 158 0.75 -18.67 -18.95
CA ASP A 158 0.97 -17.21 -18.99
C ASP A 158 -0.18 -16.42 -19.67
N ASP A 159 -1.13 -17.09 -20.33
CA ASP A 159 -2.22 -16.47 -21.12
C ASP A 159 -3.61 -16.56 -20.42
N ASP A 160 -3.72 -17.16 -19.24
CA ASP A 160 -4.99 -17.54 -18.60
C ASP A 160 -5.78 -16.39 -17.92
N LEU A 161 -5.31 -15.13 -17.97
CA LEU A 161 -6.11 -13.95 -17.62
C LEU A 161 -6.61 -13.17 -18.85
N GLY A 162 -6.19 -13.59 -20.06
CA GLY A 162 -6.31 -12.83 -21.30
C GLY A 162 -7.70 -12.80 -21.97
N ALA A 163 -8.74 -13.33 -21.34
CA ALA A 163 -10.12 -13.25 -21.83
C ALA A 163 -11.15 -13.25 -20.70
N ALA A 164 -10.74 -12.81 -19.51
CA ALA A 164 -11.58 -12.88 -18.33
C ALA A 164 -12.76 -11.88 -18.40
N GLU A 165 -13.91 -12.35 -17.95
CA GLU A 165 -15.17 -11.61 -17.91
C GLU A 165 -15.48 -11.23 -16.46
N ALA A 166 -15.68 -9.94 -16.21
CA ALA A 166 -16.14 -9.43 -14.93
C ALA A 166 -17.62 -9.78 -14.75
N VAL A 167 -17.91 -10.62 -13.75
CA VAL A 167 -19.24 -11.19 -13.47
C VAL A 167 -19.85 -10.69 -12.18
N ALA A 168 -19.07 -10.04 -11.32
CA ALA A 168 -19.59 -9.30 -10.17
C ALA A 168 -18.66 -8.15 -9.74
N LYS A 169 -19.22 -7.12 -9.10
CA LYS A 169 -18.54 -5.97 -8.52
C LYS A 169 -19.05 -5.72 -7.10
N SER A 170 -18.13 -5.49 -6.17
CA SER A 170 -18.46 -5.16 -4.77
C SER A 170 -18.99 -3.73 -4.63
N SER A 171 -19.50 -3.40 -3.45
CA SER A 171 -19.68 -2.01 -3.06
C SER A 171 -18.34 -1.27 -2.97
N VAL A 172 -18.41 0.06 -3.01
CA VAL A 172 -17.24 0.96 -3.01
C VAL A 172 -16.69 1.10 -1.59
N VAL A 173 -15.39 0.87 -1.42
CA VAL A 173 -14.66 1.06 -0.15
C VAL A 173 -13.99 2.43 -0.10
N ASN A 174 -14.40 3.27 0.86
CA ASN A 174 -13.89 4.62 1.03
C ASN A 174 -12.88 4.78 2.18
N PHE A 175 -11.85 5.59 1.95
CA PHE A 175 -10.92 6.00 3.01
C PHE A 175 -11.43 7.22 3.77
N ARG A 176 -11.11 7.31 5.06
CA ARG A 176 -11.48 8.43 5.93
C ARG A 176 -10.80 9.74 5.51
N LYS A 177 -9.57 9.65 5.01
CA LYS A 177 -8.76 10.80 4.58
C LYS A 177 -8.00 10.47 3.29
N PRO A 178 -8.68 10.42 2.13
CA PRO A 178 -8.05 9.98 0.87
C PRO A 178 -6.90 10.89 0.43
N PHE A 179 -6.98 12.20 0.73
CA PHE A 179 -5.99 13.17 0.29
C PHE A 179 -4.88 13.47 1.32
N ALA A 180 -4.94 12.86 2.52
CA ALA A 180 -3.95 13.09 3.56
C ALA A 180 -2.52 12.72 3.09
N PRO A 181 -1.48 13.35 3.68
CA PRO A 181 -0.11 12.95 3.44
C PRO A 181 0.08 11.45 3.71
N ASN A 182 0.64 10.74 2.74
CA ASN A 182 1.00 9.35 2.83
C ASN A 182 2.42 9.14 2.30
N LYS A 183 2.98 7.95 2.58
CA LYS A 183 4.31 7.54 2.09
C LYS A 183 5.42 8.57 2.37
N ILE A 184 5.41 9.14 3.57
CA ILE A 184 6.48 10.03 4.03
C ILE A 184 7.79 9.24 4.02
N ARG A 185 8.81 9.78 3.38
CA ARG A 185 10.17 9.25 3.35
C ARG A 185 11.16 10.37 3.63
N THR A 186 12.13 10.08 4.48
CA THR A 186 13.27 10.97 4.70
C THR A 186 14.49 10.46 3.96
N HIS A 187 15.14 11.36 3.22
CA HIS A 187 16.36 11.06 2.48
C HIS A 187 17.40 12.14 2.77
N ILE A 188 18.66 11.74 3.00
CA ILE A 188 19.77 12.68 2.97
C ILE A 188 20.19 12.89 1.52
N SER A 189 20.34 14.14 1.12
CA SER A 189 21.06 14.46 -0.11
C SER A 189 22.54 14.64 0.18
N LEU A 190 23.34 13.80 -0.47
CA LEU A 190 24.79 13.88 -0.52
C LEU A 190 25.17 14.53 -1.84
N THR A 191 26.06 15.51 -1.82
CA THR A 191 26.68 16.00 -3.05
C THR A 191 28.18 15.95 -2.89
N ARG A 192 28.84 15.51 -3.96
CA ARG A 192 30.28 15.51 -4.04
C ARG A 192 30.69 16.92 -4.42
N THR A 193 31.58 17.53 -3.64
CA THR A 193 31.99 18.92 -3.84
C THR A 193 32.69 19.16 -5.18
N SER A 194 33.26 18.12 -5.81
CA SER A 194 33.69 18.11 -7.21
C SER A 194 33.94 16.69 -7.71
N GLU A 195 34.02 16.50 -9.04
CA GLU A 195 34.35 15.21 -9.68
C GLU A 195 35.69 14.61 -9.21
N TYR A 196 36.60 15.45 -8.71
CA TYR A 196 37.93 15.05 -8.22
C TYR A 196 38.04 14.99 -6.68
N SER A 197 37.11 15.60 -5.95
CA SER A 197 37.12 15.63 -4.48
C SER A 197 36.77 14.26 -3.89
N ARG A 198 37.51 13.75 -2.90
CA ARG A 198 37.07 12.56 -2.11
C ARG A 198 36.14 12.92 -0.95
N VAL A 199 35.83 14.21 -0.80
CA VAL A 199 34.97 14.74 0.26
C VAL A 199 33.52 14.69 -0.23
N ILE A 200 32.72 13.89 0.45
CA ILE A 200 31.26 13.92 0.31
C ILE A 200 30.75 14.94 1.31
N THR A 201 30.07 15.97 0.81
CA THR A 201 29.44 16.97 1.67
C THR A 201 27.95 16.67 1.74
N TYR A 202 27.43 16.70 2.96
CA TYR A 202 26.01 16.57 3.21
C TYR A 202 25.41 17.97 3.06
N HIS A 203 24.37 18.12 2.23
CA HIS A 203 23.81 19.46 1.94
C HIS A 203 22.52 19.73 2.68
N TYR A 204 21.59 18.78 2.67
CA TYR A 204 20.28 18.93 3.29
C TYR A 204 19.63 17.58 3.57
N LEU A 205 18.70 17.58 4.53
CA LEU A 205 17.72 16.52 4.72
C LEU A 205 16.50 16.82 3.83
N ALA A 206 16.17 15.90 2.93
CA ALA A 206 14.96 15.96 2.13
C ALA A 206 13.85 15.17 2.83
N ILE A 207 12.71 15.81 3.05
CA ILE A 207 11.49 15.16 3.52
C ILE A 207 10.53 15.14 2.34
N ILE A 208 10.18 13.93 1.90
CA ILE A 208 9.37 13.69 0.70
C ILE A 208 8.09 12.99 1.12
N TRP A 209 6.94 13.44 0.63
CA TRP A 209 5.66 12.78 0.86
C TRP A 209 4.75 12.97 -0.34
N SER A 210 3.73 12.12 -0.47
CA SER A 210 2.66 12.34 -1.43
C SER A 210 1.38 12.77 -0.73
N SER A 211 0.56 13.58 -1.39
CA SER A 211 -0.78 13.94 -0.93
C SER A 211 -1.73 14.08 -2.10
N GLY A 212 -3.04 14.18 -1.82
CA GLY A 212 -4.04 14.51 -2.82
C GLY A 212 -4.38 15.99 -2.89
N TYR A 213 -3.84 16.81 -1.99
CA TYR A 213 -4.09 18.24 -1.97
C TYR A 213 -3.19 18.94 -2.99
N ASP A 214 -3.77 19.83 -3.78
CA ASP A 214 -3.07 20.62 -4.78
C ASP A 214 -2.29 21.80 -4.16
N ILE A 215 -1.58 22.53 -5.01
CA ILE A 215 -0.77 23.68 -4.60
C ILE A 215 -1.57 24.84 -3.96
N THR A 216 -2.91 24.83 -4.04
CA THR A 216 -3.76 25.86 -3.41
C THR A 216 -3.94 25.61 -1.91
N HIS A 217 -3.61 24.40 -1.44
CA HIS A 217 -3.63 24.03 -0.04
C HIS A 217 -2.30 24.36 0.65
N ARG A 218 -2.33 24.59 1.98
CA ARG A 218 -1.10 24.79 2.75
C ARG A 218 -0.35 23.46 2.89
N HIS A 219 0.88 23.45 2.37
CA HIS A 219 1.84 22.36 2.56
C HIS A 219 3.06 22.86 3.31
N ALA A 220 3.41 22.21 4.41
CA ALA A 220 4.55 22.61 5.20
C ALA A 220 5.16 21.43 5.95
N VAL A 221 6.46 21.53 6.21
CA VAL A 221 7.15 20.73 7.21
C VAL A 221 7.44 21.62 8.40
N GLU A 222 6.89 21.24 9.55
CA GLU A 222 7.26 21.80 10.82
C GLU A 222 8.33 20.91 11.46
N TRP A 223 9.40 21.50 11.99
CA TRP A 223 10.52 20.74 12.52
C TRP A 223 11.18 21.39 13.74
N TRP A 224 11.83 20.55 14.53
CA TRP A 224 12.54 20.91 15.75
C TRP A 224 13.95 20.31 15.74
N GLU A 225 14.95 21.17 15.92
CA GLU A 225 16.32 20.72 16.14
C GLU A 225 16.49 20.19 17.57
N GLY A 226 17.18 19.06 17.73
CA GLY A 226 17.39 18.43 19.04
C GLY A 226 16.17 17.69 19.60
N GLY A 227 15.04 17.78 18.91
CA GLY A 227 13.84 16.98 19.12
C GLY A 227 12.60 17.78 19.52
N TYR A 228 11.45 17.12 19.53
CA TYR A 228 10.15 17.73 19.79
C TYR A 228 10.07 18.29 21.22
N SER A 229 9.59 19.53 21.34
CA SER A 229 9.36 20.21 22.61
C SER A 229 8.12 21.09 22.50
N ASP A 230 7.14 20.88 23.37
CA ASP A 230 5.91 21.69 23.46
C ASP A 230 6.18 23.17 23.80
N LYS A 231 7.39 23.49 24.27
CA LYS A 231 7.81 24.84 24.65
C LYS A 231 8.51 25.60 23.52
N VAL A 232 8.82 24.93 22.41
CA VAL A 232 9.58 25.51 21.30
C VAL A 232 8.67 25.56 20.08
N THR A 233 8.48 26.76 19.55
CA THR A 233 7.78 26.94 18.27
C THR A 233 8.57 26.23 17.17
N PRO A 234 7.93 25.34 16.37
CA PRO A 234 8.61 24.69 15.26
C PRO A 234 9.09 25.71 14.23
N GLN A 235 10.19 25.37 13.58
CA GLN A 235 10.55 26.03 12.32
C GLN A 235 9.69 25.46 11.20
N GLU A 236 9.35 26.29 10.22
CA GLU A 236 8.50 25.90 9.10
C GLU A 236 9.27 25.94 7.77
N LYS A 237 9.05 24.93 6.93
CA LYS A 237 9.57 24.89 5.55
C LYS A 237 8.48 24.49 4.57
N TYR A 238 8.25 25.34 3.58
CA TYR A 238 7.39 25.03 2.44
C TYR A 238 8.11 24.10 1.45
N PRO A 239 7.44 23.04 0.94
CA PRO A 239 8.02 22.14 -0.04
C PRO A 239 7.94 22.71 -1.46
N TYR A 240 8.72 22.13 -2.36
CA TYR A 240 8.40 22.12 -3.78
C TYR A 240 7.40 21.00 -4.06
N THR A 241 6.43 21.23 -4.94
CA THR A 241 5.43 20.24 -5.35
C THR A 241 5.68 19.83 -6.79
N TYR A 242 5.70 18.52 -7.04
CA TYR A 242 5.86 17.89 -8.34
C TYR A 242 4.62 17.06 -8.66
N ILE A 243 4.22 17.09 -9.92
CA ILE A 243 3.12 16.29 -10.45
C ILE A 243 3.70 15.54 -11.64
N TYR A 244 3.43 14.23 -11.71
CA TYR A 244 3.85 13.40 -12.83
C TYR A 244 2.62 12.91 -13.60
N THR A 245 2.53 13.31 -14.85
CA THR A 245 1.47 12.98 -15.79
C THR A 245 1.85 11.78 -16.65
N GLU A 246 0.85 11.16 -17.28
CA GLU A 246 1.04 10.04 -18.21
C GLU A 246 1.99 10.40 -19.35
N ALA A 247 1.91 11.65 -19.85
CA ALA A 247 2.73 12.18 -20.92
C ALA A 247 4.24 12.26 -20.58
N GLU A 248 4.60 12.18 -19.30
CA GLU A 248 5.99 12.20 -18.83
C GLU A 248 6.59 10.80 -18.70
N MET A 249 5.81 9.75 -18.98
CA MET A 249 6.27 8.36 -18.97
C MET A 249 6.91 8.00 -20.31
N CYS A 250 7.89 7.09 -20.29
CA CYS A 250 8.69 6.79 -21.49
C CYS A 250 8.08 5.71 -22.40
N ASP A 251 7.35 4.74 -21.83
CA ASP A 251 6.89 3.57 -22.58
C ASP A 251 5.70 2.86 -21.88
N GLU A 252 5.06 1.96 -22.61
CA GLU A 252 4.06 1.04 -22.06
C GLU A 252 4.68 0.11 -21.00
N PRO A 253 3.94 -0.30 -19.95
CA PRO A 253 2.56 0.06 -19.65
C PRO A 253 2.43 1.40 -18.90
N ALA A 254 3.52 2.12 -18.63
CA ALA A 254 3.49 3.34 -17.83
C ALA A 254 2.81 4.52 -18.55
N THR A 255 2.79 4.52 -19.89
CA THR A 255 2.08 5.48 -20.74
C THR A 255 0.66 5.05 -21.11
N THR A 256 0.18 3.91 -20.60
CA THR A 256 -1.13 3.35 -20.92
C THR A 256 -1.77 2.72 -19.68
N GLU A 257 -2.02 1.42 -19.70
CA GLU A 257 -2.86 0.72 -18.72
C GLU A 257 -2.25 0.61 -17.32
N GLY A 258 -0.94 0.81 -17.20
CA GLY A 258 -0.24 0.89 -15.94
C GLY A 258 -0.17 2.31 -15.37
N TYR A 259 -0.56 3.35 -16.12
CA TYR A 259 -0.50 4.71 -15.64
C TYR A 259 -1.48 4.91 -14.48
N ARG A 260 -0.97 5.50 -13.39
CA ARG A 260 -1.76 5.88 -12.22
C ARG A 260 -1.23 7.19 -11.67
N SER A 261 -2.11 8.15 -11.41
CA SER A 261 -1.70 9.43 -10.84
C SER A 261 -0.97 9.23 -9.50
N THR A 262 0.21 9.82 -9.41
CA THR A 262 1.02 9.84 -8.18
C THR A 262 0.49 10.84 -7.15
N GLY A 263 -0.55 11.62 -7.51
CA GLY A 263 -0.99 12.77 -6.74
C GLY A 263 0.03 13.89 -6.79
N ASN A 264 0.08 14.69 -5.72
CA ASN A 264 1.08 15.73 -5.54
C ASN A 264 2.24 15.19 -4.70
N VAL A 265 3.45 15.18 -5.27
CA VAL A 265 4.66 14.77 -4.57
C VAL A 265 5.37 16.02 -4.05
N HIS A 266 5.52 16.12 -2.75
CA HIS A 266 6.10 17.28 -2.09
C HIS A 266 7.51 16.94 -1.58
N ALA A 267 8.44 17.88 -1.74
CA ALA A 267 9.80 17.76 -1.22
C ALA A 267 10.22 19.03 -0.48
N ALA A 268 10.39 18.93 0.83
CA ALA A 268 10.97 19.97 1.66
C ALA A 268 12.45 19.68 1.91
N ARG A 269 13.29 20.70 1.79
CA ARG A 269 14.73 20.61 2.07
C ARG A 269 15.04 21.35 3.38
N LEU A 270 15.44 20.60 4.39
CA LEU A 270 15.81 21.11 5.71
C LEU A 270 17.34 21.14 5.85
N PRO A 271 17.89 22.10 6.63
CA PRO A 271 19.28 22.03 7.02
C PRO A 271 19.53 20.76 7.85
N LEU A 272 20.78 20.29 7.86
CA LEU A 272 21.16 19.19 8.73
C LEU A 272 21.26 19.70 10.17
N PRO A 273 20.67 18.98 11.14
CA PRO A 273 20.74 19.40 12.54
C PRO A 273 22.19 19.28 13.04
N ALA A 274 22.69 20.32 13.69
CA ALA A 274 24.00 20.29 14.35
C ALA A 274 24.05 19.23 15.45
N THR A 275 22.89 18.98 16.08
CA THR A 275 22.71 17.98 17.14
C THR A 275 22.61 16.53 16.63
N GLY A 276 22.53 16.31 15.32
CA GLY A 276 22.26 14.98 14.73
C GLY A 276 20.84 14.45 14.99
N ARG A 277 19.94 15.27 15.53
CA ARG A 277 18.56 14.89 15.83
C ARG A 277 17.57 15.92 15.30
N LEU A 278 16.53 15.45 14.62
CA LEU A 278 15.47 16.30 14.09
C LEU A 278 14.10 15.60 14.20
N ASP A 279 13.17 16.25 14.85
CA ASP A 279 11.77 15.81 14.87
C ASP A 279 11.01 16.67 13.86
N TYR A 280 10.06 16.08 13.15
CA TYR A 280 9.31 16.82 12.13
C TYR A 280 7.89 16.33 12.01
N ARG A 281 6.99 17.17 11.52
CA ARG A 281 5.65 16.76 11.08
C ARG A 281 5.32 17.39 9.75
N VAL A 282 4.57 16.66 8.95
CA VAL A 282 4.06 17.12 7.66
C VAL A 282 2.65 17.66 7.84
N ILE A 283 2.41 18.83 7.25
CA ILE A 283 1.11 19.47 7.17
C ILE A 283 0.73 19.57 5.69
N SER A 284 -0.48 19.15 5.35
CA SER A 284 -1.04 19.30 4.00
C SER A 284 -2.54 19.55 4.10
N ASN A 285 -2.93 20.70 4.66
CA ASN A 285 -4.27 21.29 4.66
C ASN A 285 -4.23 22.66 5.39
N SER A 286 -5.34 23.39 5.34
CA SER A 286 -5.53 24.66 6.07
C SER A 286 -6.00 24.49 7.53
N ALA A 287 -6.42 23.29 7.98
CA ALA A 287 -7.30 23.18 9.14
C ALA A 287 -6.88 22.21 10.27
N SER A 288 -5.86 21.36 10.13
CA SER A 288 -5.30 20.62 11.29
C SER A 288 -4.07 19.80 10.92
N PRO A 289 -3.07 19.69 11.82
CA PRO A 289 -1.91 18.84 11.60
C PRO A 289 -2.37 17.43 11.22
N SER A 290 -1.96 16.99 10.03
CA SER A 290 -2.44 15.75 9.42
C SER A 290 -1.96 14.50 10.16
N LEU A 291 -0.82 14.58 10.85
CA LEU A 291 -0.15 13.46 11.50
C LEU A 291 0.60 13.95 12.77
N PRO A 292 0.81 13.06 13.77
CA PRO A 292 1.72 13.33 14.88
C PRO A 292 3.17 13.53 14.40
N PRO A 293 4.03 14.22 15.17
CA PRO A 293 5.44 14.36 14.82
C PRO A 293 6.14 13.02 14.63
N ALA A 294 6.73 12.85 13.46
CA ALA A 294 7.64 11.76 13.14
C ALA A 294 9.06 12.09 13.61
N TYR A 295 9.84 11.05 13.89
CA TYR A 295 11.17 11.15 14.46
C TYR A 295 12.25 10.76 13.45
N ALA A 296 13.18 11.66 13.16
CA ALA A 296 14.37 11.38 12.35
C ALA A 296 15.64 11.52 13.21
N ARG A 297 16.37 10.41 13.39
CA ARG A 297 17.68 10.40 14.07
C ARG A 297 18.81 10.04 13.12
N LEU A 298 19.82 10.91 13.03
CA LEU A 298 21.09 10.58 12.37
C LEU A 298 21.90 9.69 13.30
N HIS A 299 21.92 8.38 13.02
CA HIS A 299 22.90 7.49 13.62
C HIS A 299 24.14 7.44 12.72
N GLY A 300 25.16 8.21 13.10
CA GLY A 300 26.46 8.22 12.42
C GLY A 300 26.85 9.61 11.91
N ILE A 301 27.77 10.22 12.66
CA ILE A 301 28.58 11.40 12.35
C ILE A 301 27.82 12.74 12.33
N ALA A 302 28.18 13.58 13.32
CA ALA A 302 27.90 15.00 13.32
C ALA A 302 28.50 15.67 12.06
N PRO A 303 27.86 16.70 11.49
CA PRO A 303 28.41 17.48 10.39
C PRO A 303 29.52 18.40 10.92
N VAL A 304 30.59 17.84 11.44
CA VAL A 304 31.86 18.53 11.57
C VAL A 304 32.77 17.84 10.57
N ALA A 305 33.31 18.63 9.65
CA ALA A 305 34.16 18.21 8.56
C ALA A 305 34.95 16.94 8.89
N LEU A 306 34.80 15.90 8.07
CA LEU A 306 35.80 14.82 7.97
C LEU A 306 37.05 15.43 7.33
N GLU A 307 37.71 16.34 8.03
CA GLU A 307 39.09 16.69 7.76
C GLU A 307 39.95 15.49 8.18
N SER A 308 40.64 14.94 7.18
CA SER A 308 41.96 14.32 7.31
C SER A 308 42.15 12.93 7.92
N SER A 309 41.14 12.19 8.40
CA SER A 309 41.37 10.78 8.80
C SER A 309 41.20 9.78 7.64
N GLY A 310 42.12 9.86 6.68
CA GLY A 310 42.65 8.68 5.98
C GLY A 310 41.67 7.74 5.26
N CYS A 311 40.82 8.22 4.34
CA CYS A 311 40.16 7.31 3.37
C CYS A 311 41.18 6.91 2.26
N ARG A 312 42.06 5.94 2.56
CA ARG A 312 42.89 5.24 1.56
C ARG A 312 42.20 3.93 1.16
N ARG A 313 42.01 3.74 -0.16
CA ARG A 313 41.52 2.52 -0.84
C ARG A 313 40.08 2.09 -0.46
N GLY A 314 39.09 2.83 -0.94
CA GLY A 314 37.74 2.28 -1.21
C GLY A 314 36.92 1.80 -0.02
N ARG A 315 37.28 2.16 1.22
CA ARG A 315 36.51 1.85 2.43
C ARG A 315 36.19 3.14 3.20
N CYS A 316 35.28 3.95 2.66
CA CYS A 316 34.56 4.90 3.50
C CYS A 316 33.35 4.16 4.10
N ALA A 317 33.04 4.42 5.37
CA ALA A 317 32.15 3.60 6.19
C ALA A 317 30.78 3.36 5.53
N ARG A 318 30.45 2.09 5.29
CA ARG A 318 29.14 1.59 4.84
C ARG A 318 28.02 1.72 5.89
N ASN A 319 28.18 2.57 6.91
CA ASN A 319 27.46 2.43 8.18
C ASN A 319 26.66 3.68 8.63
N ALA A 320 26.34 4.62 7.74
CA ALA A 320 25.33 5.63 8.04
C ALA A 320 23.95 5.09 7.60
N TRP A 321 23.30 4.33 8.47
CA TRP A 321 21.95 3.83 8.24
C TRP A 321 20.97 4.64 9.08
N TRP A 322 19.92 5.14 8.43
CA TRP A 322 18.78 5.73 9.12
C TRP A 322 17.86 4.62 9.62
N ASN A 323 17.44 4.74 10.87
CA ASN A 323 16.29 4.01 11.39
C ASN A 323 15.23 5.05 11.77
N GLU A 324 14.10 5.01 11.09
CA GLU A 324 12.88 5.60 11.62
C GLU A 324 12.52 4.82 12.88
N GLY A 325 12.50 5.50 14.03
CA GLY A 325 12.08 4.88 15.30
C GLY A 325 10.55 4.74 15.33
N PRO A 326 10.00 3.78 16.10
CA PRO A 326 8.57 3.73 16.33
C PRO A 326 8.07 5.07 16.89
N VAL A 327 6.95 5.53 16.35
CA VAL A 327 6.26 6.76 16.76
C VAL A 327 6.09 6.75 18.29
N PRO A 328 6.60 7.74 19.03
CA PRO A 328 6.28 7.85 20.45
C PRO A 328 4.81 8.27 20.56
N VAL A 329 3.91 7.30 20.68
CA VAL A 329 2.55 7.54 21.14
C VAL A 329 2.66 7.90 22.63
N LYS A 330 2.83 9.18 22.94
CA LYS A 330 2.53 9.67 24.29
C LYS A 330 1.01 9.60 24.45
N PHE A 331 0.51 8.48 24.96
CA PHE A 331 -0.79 8.46 25.61
C PHE A 331 -0.72 9.43 26.78
N LEU A 332 -1.36 10.59 26.63
CA LEU A 332 -1.63 11.47 27.76
C LEU A 332 -2.70 10.74 28.60
N ALA A 333 -2.27 9.90 29.53
CA ALA A 333 -3.15 9.42 30.59
C ALA A 333 -3.47 10.62 31.48
N LEU A 334 -4.65 11.21 31.27
CA LEU A 334 -5.27 12.12 32.22
C LEU A 334 -5.64 11.31 33.46
N PHE A 335 -4.68 11.14 34.37
CA PHE A 335 -5.02 10.81 35.76
C PHE A 335 -5.50 12.10 36.42
N GLY A 336 -6.80 12.31 36.39
CA GLY A 336 -7.48 13.23 37.29
C GLY A 336 -7.34 12.69 38.71
N GLY A 337 -6.52 13.36 39.51
CA GLY A 337 -6.56 13.22 40.95
C GLY A 337 -7.89 13.74 41.47
N LEU A 338 -8.60 12.89 42.21
CA LEU A 338 -9.59 13.34 43.19
C LEU A 338 -9.03 12.99 44.56
N SER A 339 -8.71 14.07 45.27
CA SER A 339 -8.43 14.09 46.69
C SER A 339 -9.67 13.69 47.50
N SER A 340 -9.51 12.75 48.41
CA SER A 340 -9.99 12.83 49.79
C SER A 340 -9.22 11.81 50.63
#